data_AF-A0A9Q6EJ78-F1
#
_entry.id   AF-A0A9Q6EJ78-F1
#
_cell.length_a   1.000
_cell.length_b   1.000
_cell.length_c   1.000
_cell.angle_alpha   90.00
_cell.angle_beta   90.00
_cell.angle_gamma   90.00
#
_symmetry.space_group_name_H-M   'P 1'
#
loop_
_entity.id
_entity.type
_entity.pdbx_description
1 polymer ?
#
loop_
_entity_poly.entity_id
_entity_poly.type
_entity_poly.pdbx_seq_one_letter_code
_entity_poly.pdbx_strand_id
1 'polypeptide(L)' 'MLVILMDEQILAPEQVCPSCLLADGSGQPRWRGGQLRCGQAIRKLTQQQPDQYECVMGFRIAHIE' A
#
# COMPACT_ATOMS: atom_id res chain seq x y z
N MET A 1 -4.50 6.61 6.51
CA MET A 1 -3.99 6.96 5.15
C MET A 1 -2.99 5.93 4.66
N LEU A 2 -3.06 5.52 3.38
CA LEU A 2 -2.07 4.61 2.79
C LEU A 2 -0.87 5.41 2.25
N VAL A 3 0.34 4.89 2.46
CA VAL A 3 1.58 5.45 1.92
C VAL A 3 2.47 4.35 1.34
N ILE A 4 3.25 4.67 0.31
CA ILE A 4 4.25 3.77 -0.27
C ILE A 4 5.58 4.03 0.42
N LEU A 5 6.19 2.99 0.97
CA LEU A 5 7.50 3.05 1.59
C LEU A 5 8.57 2.67 0.58
N MET A 6 9.54 3.56 0.38
CA MET A 6 10.79 3.32 -0.33
C MET A 6 11.96 3.45 0.64
N ASP A 7 13.16 3.06 0.20
CA ASP A 7 14.35 3.04 1.05
C ASP A 7 14.65 4.41 1.68
N GLU A 8 14.46 5.50 0.93
CA GLU A 8 14.84 6.86 1.36
C GLU A 8 13.65 7.84 1.42
N GLN A 9 12.46 7.42 1.02
CA GLN A 9 11.31 8.32 0.90
C GLN A 9 9.96 7.62 1.11
N ILE A 10 8.96 8.41 1.45
CA ILE A 10 7.56 7.99 1.56
C ILE A 10 6.80 8.69 0.44
N LEU A 11 6.15 7.91 -0.42
CA LEU A 11 5.36 8.44 -1.54
C LEU A 11 3.87 8.32 -1.26
N ALA A 12 3.12 9.31 -1.73
CA ALA A 12 1.68 9.24 -1.76
C ALA A 12 1.25 8.22 -2.85
N PRO A 13 0.28 7.33 -2.60
CA PRO A 13 -0.12 6.32 -3.58
C PRO A 13 -0.51 6.91 -4.94
N GLU A 14 -1.02 8.14 -4.96
CA GLU A 14 -1.41 8.89 -6.16
C GLU A 14 -0.22 9.17 -7.10
N GLN A 15 1.02 9.06 -6.63
CA GLN A 15 2.19 9.21 -7.49
C GLN A 15 2.53 7.94 -8.28
N VAL A 16 1.98 6.78 -7.88
CA VAL A 16 2.32 5.47 -8.45
C VAL A 16 1.09 4.77 -9.01
N CYS A 17 0.04 4.65 -8.19
CA CYS A 17 -1.15 3.89 -8.49
C CYS A 17 -1.93 4.35 -9.74
N PRO A 18 -1.96 5.64 -10.15
CA PRO A 18 -2.65 6.02 -11.38
C PRO A 18 -2.09 5.39 -12.65
N SER A 19 -0.83 4.98 -12.63
CA SER A 19 -0.17 4.26 -13.74
C SER A 19 -0.22 2.73 -13.61
N CYS A 20 -0.76 2.21 -12.51
CA CYS A 20 -0.77 0.79 -12.19
C CYS A 20 -2.00 0.08 -12.74
N LEU A 21 -1.81 -1.01 -13.50
CA LEU A 21 -2.90 -1.84 -14.05
C LEU A 21 -3.79 -2.51 -12.97
N LEU A 22 -3.32 -2.54 -11.72
CA LEU A 22 -3.99 -3.19 -10.60
C LEU A 22 -4.60 -2.21 -9.59
N ALA A 23 -4.49 -0.90 -9.86
CA ALA A 23 -5.18 0.13 -9.10
C ALA A 23 -6.71 0.03 -9.26
N ASP A 24 -7.42 0.75 -8.41
CA ASP A 24 -8.86 0.93 -8.61
C ASP A 24 -9.15 1.94 -9.75
N GLY A 25 -10.44 2.14 -10.04
CA GLY A 25 -10.89 3.03 -11.12
C GLY A 25 -10.56 4.51 -10.92
N SER A 26 -10.06 4.90 -9.74
CA SER A 26 -9.59 6.25 -9.44
C SER A 26 -8.06 6.37 -9.46
N GLY A 27 -7.34 5.29 -9.77
CA GLY A 27 -5.89 5.27 -9.69
C GLY A 27 -5.36 5.17 -8.26
N GLN A 28 -6.14 4.66 -7.31
CA GLN A 28 -5.73 4.42 -5.93
C GLN A 28 -5.39 2.94 -5.69
N PRO A 29 -4.67 2.60 -4.60
CA PRO A 29 -4.49 1.20 -4.20
C PRO A 29 -5.84 0.49 -4.12
N ARG A 30 -5.93 -0.72 -4.65
CA ARG A 30 -7.20 -1.44 -4.79
C ARG A 30 -7.71 -1.95 -3.44
N TRP A 31 -8.25 -1.06 -2.62
CA TRP A 31 -8.77 -1.36 -1.31
C TRP A 31 -10.22 -1.83 -1.41
N ARG A 32 -10.51 -3.07 -1.00
CA ARG A 32 -11.89 -3.60 -0.97
C ARG A 32 -12.08 -4.57 0.18
N GLY A 33 -13.14 -4.36 0.96
CA GLY A 33 -13.48 -5.24 2.08
C GLY A 33 -12.43 -5.24 3.19
N GLY A 34 -11.83 -4.08 3.49
CA GLY A 34 -10.84 -3.93 4.57
C GLY A 34 -9.45 -4.49 4.27
N GLN A 35 -9.17 -4.84 3.01
CA GLN A 35 -7.87 -5.39 2.59
C GLN A 35 -7.40 -4.76 1.29
N LEU A 36 -6.08 -4.71 1.14
CA LEU A 36 -5.43 -4.33 -0.10
C LEU A 36 -5.48 -5.50 -1.09
N ARG A 37 -6.19 -5.34 -2.20
CA ARG A 37 -6.38 -6.39 -3.22
C ARG A 37 -5.29 -6.44 -4.28
N CYS A 38 -4.46 -5.40 -4.37
CA CYS A 38 -3.28 -5.36 -5.24
C CYS A 38 -1.99 -5.72 -4.49
N GLY A 39 -2.10 -6.38 -3.33
CA GLY A 39 -0.96 -6.78 -2.51
C GLY A 39 -1.34 -7.79 -1.45
N GLN A 40 -0.38 -8.15 -0.60
CA GLN A 40 -0.54 -9.08 0.52
C GLN A 40 -0.17 -8.41 1.84
N ALA A 41 -0.86 -8.75 2.93
CA ALA A 41 -0.56 -8.21 4.25
C ALA A 41 0.77 -8.76 4.77
N ILE A 42 1.61 -7.87 5.30
CA ILE A 42 2.86 -8.22 5.98
C ILE A 42 2.53 -8.41 7.46
N ARG A 43 2.97 -9.54 8.01
CA ARG A 43 2.77 -9.86 9.43
C ARG A 43 3.43 -8.81 10.32
N LYS A 44 2.66 -8.24 11.24
CA LYS A 44 3.18 -7.36 12.29
C LYS A 44 4.09 -8.14 13.24
N LEU A 45 5.23 -7.55 13.56
CA LEU A 45 6.14 -8.06 14.60
C LEU A 45 5.76 -7.51 15.98
N THR A 46 5.20 -6.31 16.03
CA THR A 46 4.74 -5.67 17.27
C THR A 46 3.37 -5.02 17.07
N GLN A 47 2.61 -4.83 18.15
CA GLN A 47 1.30 -4.15 18.07
C GLN A 47 1.41 -2.67 17.67
N GLN A 48 2.57 -2.04 17.92
CA GLN A 48 2.83 -0.64 17.59
C GLN A 48 3.12 -0.41 16.10
N GLN A 49 3.32 -1.48 15.30
CA GLN A 49 3.55 -1.34 13.88
C GLN A 49 2.24 -1.05 13.13
N PRO A 50 2.25 -0.10 12.18
CA PRO A 50 1.12 0.10 11.26
C PRO A 50 0.85 -1.16 10.45
N ASP A 51 -0.37 -1.31 9.94
CA ASP A 51 -0.63 -2.38 8.97
C ASP A 51 0.24 -2.14 7.74
N GLN A 52 0.96 -3.17 7.32
CA GLN A 52 1.84 -3.11 6.17
C GLN A 52 1.43 -4.15 5.15
N TYR A 53 1.71 -3.86 3.89
CA TYR A 53 1.36 -4.67 2.76
C TYR A 53 2.50 -4.66 1.76
N GLU A 54 2.72 -5.79 1.09
CA GLU A 54 3.58 -5.87 -0.08
C GLU A 54 2.70 -5.80 -1.32
N CYS A 55 2.86 -4.73 -2.10
CA CYS A 55 2.22 -4.61 -3.40
C CYS A 55 2.78 -5.68 -4.33
N VAL A 56 1.95 -6.21 -5.23
CA VAL A 56 2.39 -7.15 -6.28
C VAL A 56 3.46 -6.59 -7.22
N MET A 57 3.62 -5.26 -7.26
CA MET A 57 4.71 -4.59 -7.98
C MET A 57 6.05 -4.61 -7.21
N GLY A 58 6.09 -5.18 -5.99
CA GLY A 58 7.29 -5.39 -5.19
C GLY A 58 7.60 -4.29 -4.16
N PHE A 59 6.81 -3.23 -4.07
CA PHE A 59 7.01 -2.17 -3.08
C PHE A 59 6.14 -2.35 -1.83
N ARG A 60 6.55 -1.74 -0.71
CA ARG A 60 5.79 -1.76 0.55
C ARG A 60 4.78 -0.63 0.61
N ILE A 61 3.61 -0.93 1.15
CA ILE A 61 2.56 0.03 1.50
C ILE A 61 2.30 -0.06 2.99
N ALA A 62 2.18 1.08 3.67
CA ALA A 62 1.77 1.14 5.07
C ALA A 62 0.45 1.91 5.22
N HIS A 63 -0.38 1.47 6.16
CA HIS A 63 -1.54 2.20 6.62
C HIS A 63 -1.19 2.94 7.90
N ILE A 64 -0.98 4.25 7.77
CA ILE A 64 -0.61 5.15 8.87
C ILE A 64 -1.82 6.00 9.29
N GLU A 65 -1.90 6.40 10.55
CA GLU A 65 -2.90 7.37 11.04
C GLU A 65 -2.44 8.81 10.84
#